data_AF-A0AB33GSG5-F1
#
_entry.id   AF-A0AB33GSG5-F1
#
_cell.length_a   1.000
_cell.length_b   1.000
_cell.length_c   1.000
_cell.angle_alpha   90.00
_cell.angle_beta   90.00
_cell.angle_gamma   90.00
#
_symmetry.space_group_name_H-M   'P 1'
#
loop_
_entity.id
_entity.type
_entity.pdbx_description
1 polymer ?
#
loop_
_entity_poly.entity_id
_entity_poly.type
_entity_poly.pdbx_seq_one_letter_code
_entity_poly.pdbx_strand_id
1 'polypeptide(L)'
;MDTRRKITFYLNPETNEADRFVCQKTDETPQGERGRLWRAALLTGFAFGKQDERLPFLFSELLNRNTSFDDLMQLLKAVYPREVEALLQGRIKENVPVERTETNLSSQTPNADDETRSNAKGLFYNAGG
;
A
#
# COMPACT_ATOMS: atom_id res chain seq x y z
N MET A 1 -24.72 -8.72 6.70
CA MET A 1 -24.00 -7.97 7.76
C MET A 1 -22.63 -7.62 7.19
N ASP A 2 -22.22 -6.36 7.21
CA ASP A 2 -20.89 -5.96 6.71
C ASP A 2 -19.83 -6.50 7.68
N THR A 3 -18.94 -7.37 7.19
CA THR A 3 -17.89 -8.03 7.98
C THR A 3 -16.57 -7.26 7.98
N ARG A 4 -16.50 -6.13 7.28
CA ARG A 4 -15.28 -5.33 7.14
C ARG A 4 -14.96 -4.60 8.44
N ARG A 5 -13.67 -4.59 8.80
CA ARG A 5 -13.14 -3.81 9.93
C ARG A 5 -12.70 -2.44 9.44
N LYS A 6 -13.19 -1.37 10.09
CA LYS A 6 -12.67 -0.01 9.91
C LYS A 6 -11.46 0.20 10.84
N ILE A 7 -10.38 0.72 10.29
CA ILE A 7 -9.16 1.12 11.02
C ILE A 7 -8.97 2.62 10.79
N THR A 8 -8.58 3.36 11.82
CA THR A 8 -8.36 4.80 11.75
C THR A 8 -7.21 5.19 12.65
N PHE A 9 -6.30 6.00 12.12
CA PHE A 9 -5.16 6.59 12.81
C PHE A 9 -4.89 7.96 12.19
N TYR A 10 -4.09 8.77 12.88
CA TYR A 10 -3.72 10.12 12.44
C TYR A 10 -2.26 10.13 12.00
N LEU A 11 -1.97 10.95 10.99
CA LEU A 11 -0.61 11.26 10.54
C LEU A 11 -0.29 12.69 10.96
N ASN A 12 0.95 12.95 11.37
CA ASN A 12 1.45 14.23 11.84
C ASN A 12 2.56 14.77 10.91
N PRO A 13 2.21 15.24 9.69
CA PRO A 13 3.19 15.59 8.66
C PRO A 13 4.09 16.78 9.01
N GLU A 14 3.69 17.61 9.99
CA GLU A 14 4.49 18.75 10.46
C GLU A 14 5.68 18.31 11.33
N THR A 15 5.56 17.18 12.02
CA THR A 15 6.54 16.70 13.00
C THR A 15 7.21 15.38 12.62
N ASN A 16 6.66 14.65 11.66
CA ASN A 16 7.18 13.36 11.22
C ASN A 16 7.34 13.34 9.68
N GLU A 17 8.56 13.03 9.21
CA GLU A 17 8.87 13.07 7.78
C GLU A 17 8.25 11.93 6.98
N ALA A 18 8.10 10.75 7.59
CA ALA A 18 7.43 9.60 6.98
C ALA A 18 5.94 9.91 6.76
N ASP A 19 5.29 10.47 7.77
CA ASP A 19 3.91 10.94 7.69
C ASP A 19 3.74 12.00 6.60
N ARG A 20 4.68 12.95 6.52
CA ARG A 20 4.72 13.97 5.47
C ARG A 20 4.83 13.36 4.07
N PHE A 21 5.70 12.36 3.91
CA PHE A 21 5.84 11.62 2.66
C PHE A 21 4.54 10.89 2.29
N VAL A 22 3.92 10.19 3.25
CA VAL A 22 2.66 9.45 3.02
C VAL A 22 1.51 10.40 2.67
N CYS A 23 1.39 11.55 3.33
CA CYS A 23 0.41 12.58 3.01
C CYS A 23 0.59 13.10 1.58
N GLN A 24 1.81 13.49 1.21
CA GLN A 24 2.09 13.94 -0.17
C GLN A 24 1.76 12.85 -1.19
N LYS A 25 2.17 11.60 -0.94
CA LYS A 25 1.91 10.50 -1.87
C LYS A 25 0.42 10.21 -2.01
N THR A 26 -0.33 10.39 -0.93
CA THR A 26 -1.79 10.27 -0.91
C THR A 26 -2.44 11.35 -1.77
N ASP A 27 -1.98 12.60 -1.67
CA ASP A 27 -2.51 13.72 -2.44
C ASP A 27 -2.28 13.55 -3.95
N GLU A 28 -1.11 13.02 -4.33
CA GLU A 28 -0.76 12.66 -5.71
C GLU A 28 -1.56 11.46 -6.26
N THR A 29 -2.18 10.66 -5.39
CA THR A 29 -2.91 9.45 -5.78
C THR A 29 -4.39 9.79 -6.08
N PRO A 30 -4.95 9.35 -7.23
CA PRO A 30 -6.36 9.53 -7.55
C PRO A 30 -7.28 9.00 -6.45
N GLN A 31 -8.34 9.74 -6.12
CA GLN A 31 -9.22 9.45 -4.97
C GLN A 31 -9.75 8.00 -4.96
N GLY A 32 -10.12 7.46 -6.12
CA GLY A 32 -10.62 6.08 -6.26
C GLY A 32 -9.59 4.99 -5.93
N GLU A 33 -8.29 5.28 -6.07
CA GLU A 33 -7.20 4.32 -5.86
C GLU A 33 -6.59 4.39 -4.44
N ARG A 34 -6.85 5.47 -3.69
CA ARG A 34 -6.26 5.68 -2.35
C ARG A 34 -6.55 4.53 -1.39
N GLY A 35 -7.78 4.01 -1.39
CA GLY A 35 -8.17 2.89 -0.53
C GLY A 35 -7.39 1.60 -0.84
N ARG A 36 -7.13 1.32 -2.11
CA ARG A 36 -6.31 0.19 -2.56
C ARG A 36 -4.86 0.37 -2.14
N LEU A 37 -4.30 1.58 -2.33
CA LEU A 37 -2.94 1.93 -1.94
C LEU A 37 -2.72 1.73 -0.43
N TRP A 38 -3.57 2.31 0.43
CA TRP A 38 -3.43 2.21 1.88
C TRP A 38 -3.56 0.77 2.37
N ARG A 39 -4.47 -0.01 1.79
CA ARG A 39 -4.61 -1.44 2.10
C ARG A 39 -3.33 -2.20 1.73
N ALA A 40 -2.75 -1.95 0.56
CA ALA A 40 -1.50 -2.58 0.16
C ALA A 40 -0.35 -2.20 1.11
N ALA A 41 -0.19 -0.91 1.45
CA ALA A 41 0.82 -0.44 2.38
C ALA A 41 0.70 -1.11 3.76
N LEU A 42 -0.52 -1.19 4.31
CA LEU A 42 -0.79 -1.84 5.59
C LEU A 42 -0.42 -3.34 5.55
N LEU A 43 -0.87 -4.05 4.51
CA LEU A 43 -0.60 -5.49 4.36
C LEU A 43 0.89 -5.77 4.18
N THR A 44 1.61 -4.94 3.42
CA THR A 44 3.06 -5.05 3.27
C THR A 44 3.77 -4.90 4.62
N GLY A 45 3.36 -3.94 5.45
CA GLY A 45 3.88 -3.80 6.81
C GLY A 45 3.70 -5.10 7.61
N PHE A 46 2.50 -5.68 7.62
CA PHE A 46 2.28 -6.96 8.31
C PHE A 46 3.05 -8.15 7.68
N ALA A 47 3.27 -8.14 6.37
CA ALA A 47 4.07 -9.16 5.70
C ALA A 47 5.53 -9.14 6.18
N PHE A 48 6.12 -7.95 6.32
CA PHE A 48 7.43 -7.79 6.95
C PHE A 48 7.42 -8.19 8.43
N GLY A 49 6.39 -7.75 9.17
CA GLY A 49 6.23 -8.08 10.59
C GLY A 49 6.14 -9.59 10.86
N LYS A 50 5.64 -10.38 9.90
CA LYS A 50 5.62 -11.84 9.99
C LYS A 50 7.02 -12.47 9.93
N GLN A 51 7.98 -11.82 9.28
CA GLN A 51 9.37 -12.28 9.19
C GLN A 51 10.20 -11.77 10.38
N ASP A 52 10.01 -10.51 10.78
CA ASP A 52 10.58 -9.91 12.00
C ASP A 52 9.69 -8.73 12.43
N GLU A 53 9.21 -8.77 13.67
CA GLU A 53 8.24 -7.82 14.21
C GLU A 53 8.73 -6.37 14.23
N ARG A 54 10.04 -6.15 14.17
CA ARG A 54 10.66 -4.81 14.22
C ARG A 54 10.66 -4.12 12.86
N LEU A 55 10.64 -4.88 11.76
CA LEU A 55 10.77 -4.33 10.41
C LEU A 55 9.74 -3.25 10.05
N PRO A 56 8.45 -3.38 10.39
CA PRO A 56 7.48 -2.34 10.05
C PRO A 56 7.84 -1.00 10.68
N PHE A 57 8.30 -1.03 11.93
CA PHE A 57 8.73 0.16 12.68
C PHE A 57 10.05 0.71 12.14
N LEU A 58 11.01 -0.16 11.85
CA LEU A 58 12.31 0.23 11.29
C LEU A 58 12.16 0.89 9.90
N PHE A 59 11.31 0.33 9.03
CA PHE A 59 11.01 0.92 7.74
C PHE A 59 10.23 2.24 7.87
N SER A 60 9.32 2.36 8.84
CA SER A 60 8.60 3.63 9.05
C SER A 60 9.53 4.74 9.55
N GLU A 61 10.49 4.44 10.42
CA GLU A 61 11.49 5.41 10.88
C GLU A 61 12.48 5.81 9.77
N LEU A 62 12.81 4.88 8.88
CA LEU A 62 13.71 5.14 7.74
C LEU A 62 13.05 5.97 6.63
N LEU A 63 11.72 5.92 6.53
CA LEU A 63 10.97 6.50 5.41
C LEU A 63 10.98 8.03 5.42
N ASN A 64 11.46 8.61 4.34
CA ASN A 64 11.43 10.04 4.03
C ASN A 64 11.51 10.23 2.50
N ARG A 65 11.55 11.48 2.03
CA ARG A 65 11.56 11.79 0.58
C ARG A 65 12.80 11.28 -0.16
N ASN A 66 13.90 11.05 0.54
CA ASN A 66 15.18 10.65 -0.02
C ASN A 66 15.51 9.17 0.23
N THR A 67 14.62 8.41 0.90
CA THR A 67 14.85 6.99 1.17
C THR A 67 15.12 6.25 -0.13
N SER A 68 16.32 5.69 -0.21
CA SER A 68 16.81 5.00 -1.39
C SER A 68 16.69 3.49 -1.24
N PHE A 69 16.86 2.77 -2.34
CA PHE A 69 16.96 1.30 -2.31
C PHE A 69 18.13 0.82 -1.44
N ASP A 70 19.26 1.55 -1.45
CA ASP A 70 20.44 1.20 -0.66
C ASP A 70 20.17 1.30 0.84
N ASP A 71 19.39 2.29 1.28
CA ASP A 71 18.98 2.44 2.68
C ASP A 71 18.12 1.24 3.12
N LEU A 72 17.15 0.86 2.28
CA LEU A 72 16.30 -0.31 2.54
C LEU A 72 17.13 -1.60 2.61
N MET A 73 18.11 -1.76 1.71
CA MET A 73 19.00 -2.91 1.69
C MET A 73 19.92 -2.96 2.92
N GLN A 74 20.44 -1.81 3.36
CA GLN A 74 21.23 -1.71 4.59
C GLN A 74 20.40 -2.11 5.82
N LEU A 75 19.15 -1.66 5.88
CA LEU A 75 18.23 -2.05 6.95
C LEU A 75 17.98 -3.55 6.96
N LEU A 76 17.73 -4.14 5.78
CA LEU A 76 17.58 -5.59 5.65
C LEU A 76 18.84 -6.36 6.03
N LYS A 77 20.04 -5.88 5.68
CA LYS A 77 21.32 -6.47 6.11
C LYS A 77 21.49 -6.43 7.63
N ALA A 78 21.04 -5.36 8.27
CA ALA A 78 21.12 -5.22 9.73
C ALA A 78 20.19 -6.22 10.45
N VAL A 79 19.02 -6.52 9.87
CA VAL A 79 18.04 -7.44 10.46
C VAL A 79 18.31 -8.91 10.07
N TYR A 80 18.72 -9.17 8.84
CA TYR A 80 18.96 -10.50 8.26
C TYR A 80 20.35 -10.64 7.61
N PRO A 81 21.43 -10.49 8.38
CA PRO A 81 22.78 -10.50 7.80
C PRO A 81 23.07 -11.82 7.08
N ARG A 82 22.65 -12.95 7.64
CA ARG A 82 22.95 -14.28 7.09
C ARG A 82 22.16 -14.58 5.83
N GLU A 83 20.87 -14.24 5.80
CA GLU A 83 19.99 -14.47 4.67
C GLU A 83 20.38 -13.57 3.50
N VAL A 84 20.73 -12.30 3.77
CA VAL A 84 21.22 -11.40 2.72
C VAL A 84 22.57 -11.86 2.19
N GLU A 85 23.49 -12.30 3.05
CA GLU A 85 24.76 -12.90 2.60
C GLU A 85 24.53 -14.15 1.76
N ALA A 86 23.60 -15.02 2.16
CA ALA A 86 23.22 -16.21 1.40
C ALA A 86 22.60 -15.85 0.04
N LEU A 87 21.75 -14.82 -0.03
CA LEU A 87 21.19 -14.29 -1.27
C LEU A 87 22.31 -13.81 -2.21
N LEU A 88 23.24 -13.02 -1.69
CA LEU A 88 24.38 -12.48 -2.45
C LEU A 88 25.32 -13.58 -2.93
N GLN A 89 25.40 -14.70 -2.21
CA GLN A 89 26.15 -15.91 -2.60
C GLN A 89 25.37 -16.82 -3.54
N GLY A 90 24.17 -16.44 -3.99
CA GLY A 90 23.33 -17.23 -4.89
C GLY A 90 22.76 -18.50 -4.26
N ARG A 91 22.65 -18.55 -2.93
CA ARG A 91 22.23 -19.74 -2.17
C ARG A 91 20.72 -19.81 -1.88
N ILE A 92 19.96 -18.76 -2.23
CA ILE A 92 18.49 -18.75 -2.09
C ILE A 92 17.86 -19.18 -3.41
N LYS A 93 16.94 -20.16 -3.35
CA LYS A 93 16.16 -20.63 -4.51
C LYS A 93 15.11 -19.57 -4.88
N GLU A 94 15.10 -19.14 -6.13
CA GLU A 94 14.06 -18.25 -6.67
C GLU A 94 12.70 -18.95 -6.62
N ASN A 95 11.83 -18.52 -5.70
CA ASN A 95 10.42 -18.91 -5.66
C ASN A 95 9.51 -17.68 -5.76
N VAL A 96 9.89 -16.67 -6.56
CA VAL A 96 9.02 -15.51 -6.79
C VAL A 96 8.05 -15.85 -7.92
N PRO A 97 6.73 -15.87 -7.69
CA PRO A 97 5.77 -15.83 -8.78
C PRO A 97 5.87 -14.45 -9.42
N VAL A 98 6.59 -14.35 -10.54
CA VAL A 98 6.55 -13.16 -11.37
C VAL A 98 5.24 -13.22 -12.16
N GLU A 99 4.14 -12.74 -11.58
CA GLU A 99 3.01 -12.32 -12.41
C GLU A 99 3.46 -11.09 -13.20
N ARG A 100 4.03 -11.35 -14.38
CA ARG A 100 4.13 -10.31 -15.42
C ARG A 100 2.70 -9.93 -15.74
N THR A 101 2.25 -8.78 -15.25
CA THR A 101 1.02 -8.17 -15.74
C THR A 101 1.32 -7.70 -17.16
N GLU A 102 1.22 -8.62 -18.13
CA GLU A 102 1.05 -8.24 -19.53
C GLU A 102 -0.17 -7.33 -19.57
N THR A 103 0.07 -6.06 -19.90
CA THR A 103 -0.97 -5.08 -20.09
C THR A 103 -1.72 -5.44 -21.37
N ASN A 104 -2.60 -6.44 -21.28
CA ASN A 104 -3.64 -6.64 -22.29
C ASN A 104 -4.61 -5.46 -22.15
N LEU A 105 -4.44 -4.44 -23.00
CA LEU A 105 -5.49 -3.49 -23.30
C LEU A 105 -6.65 -4.26 -23.96
N SER A 106 -7.51 -4.83 -23.14
CA SER A 106 -8.86 -5.23 -23.54
C SER A 106 -9.80 -4.20 -22.92
N SER A 107 -10.31 -3.33 -23.79
CA SER A 107 -11.34 -2.34 -23.52
C SER A 107 -12.61 -3.00 -22.99
N GLN A 108 -12.83 -2.90 -21.68
CA GLN A 108 -14.16 -2.99 -21.10
C GLN A 108 -14.29 -1.90 -20.03
N THR A 109 -14.79 -0.74 -20.45
CA THR A 109 -15.34 0.29 -19.56
C THR A 109 -16.62 -0.24 -18.92
N PRO A 110 -16.72 -0.34 -17.58
CA PRO A 110 -18.02 -0.32 -16.94
C PRO A 110 -18.54 1.13 -17.05
N ASN A 111 -19.73 1.31 -17.64
CA ASN A 111 -20.36 2.62 -17.78
C ASN A 111 -20.56 3.30 -16.40
N ALA A 112 -19.69 4.23 -16.06
CA ALA A 112 -19.78 5.08 -14.85
C ALA A 112 -21.07 5.92 -14.81
N ASP A 113 -21.76 6.06 -15.95
CA ASP A 113 -23.05 6.74 -16.06
C ASP A 113 -24.18 5.98 -15.36
N ASP A 114 -24.11 4.65 -15.25
CA ASP A 114 -25.17 3.85 -14.61
C ASP A 114 -25.06 3.87 -13.08
N GLU A 115 -23.85 3.90 -12.51
CA GLU A 115 -23.67 4.02 -11.06
C GLU A 115 -24.10 5.39 -10.55
N THR A 116 -23.80 6.45 -11.31
CA THR A 116 -24.23 7.82 -10.97
C THR A 116 -25.75 7.98 -11.05
N ARG A 117 -26.41 7.34 -12.03
CA ARG A 117 -27.88 7.33 -12.15
C ARG A 117 -28.56 6.48 -11.07
N SER A 118 -27.98 5.35 -10.68
CA SER A 118 -28.53 4.47 -9.64
C SER A 118 -28.49 5.15 -8.26
N ASN A 119 -27.39 5.84 -7.95
CA ASN A 119 -27.26 6.57 -6.69
C ASN A 119 -28.17 7.80 -6.62
N ALA A 120 -28.40 8.50 -7.74
CA ALA A 120 -29.32 9.63 -7.79
C ALA A 120 -30.79 9.22 -7.60
N LYS A 121 -31.21 8.06 -8.14
CA LYS A 121 -32.60 7.59 -7.98
C LYS A 121 -32.99 7.32 -6.52
N GLY A 122 -32.03 6.91 -5.68
CA GLY A 122 -32.25 6.71 -4.24
C GLY A 122 -32.48 8.01 -3.45
N LEU A 123 -32.00 9.16 -3.95
CA LEU A 123 -32.17 10.47 -3.32
C LEU A 123 -33.54 11.11 -3.61
N PHE A 124 -34.15 10.83 -4.78
CA PHE A 124 -35.43 11.43 -5.18
C PHE A 124 -36.66 10.61 -4.79
N TYR A 125 -36.52 9.32 -4.48
CA TYR A 125 -37.66 8.46 -4.08
C TYR A 125 -37.96 8.46 -2.57
N ASN A 126 -37.11 9.08 -1.74
CA ASN A 126 -37.34 9.21 -0.29
C ASN A 126 -37.85 10.59 0.15
N ALA A 127 -38.27 11.43 -0.80
CA ALA A 127 -38.87 12.74 -0.54
C ALA A 127 -40.26 12.83 -1.19
N GLY A 128 -41.17 11.94 -0.80
CA GLY A 128 -42.57 11.97 -1.21
C GLY A 128 -43.28 10.75 -0.62
N GLY A 129 -44.24 10.99 0.28
CA GLY A 129 -45.03 9.96 0.95
C GLY A 129 -46.02 9.22 0.04
#